data_AF-A0A3M7RDP3-F1
#
_entry.id   AF-A0A3M7RDP3-F1
#
_cell.length_a   1.000
_cell.length_b   1.000
_cell.length_c   1.000
_cell.angle_alpha   90.00
_cell.angle_beta   90.00
_cell.angle_gamma   90.00
#
_symmetry.space_group_name_H-M   'P 1'
#
loop_
_entity.id
_entity.type
_entity.pdbx_description
1 polymer ?
#
loop_
_entity_poly.entity_id
_entity_poly.type
_entity_poly.pdbx_seq_one_letter_code
_entity_poly.pdbx_strand_id
1 'polypeptide(L)'
;EKHLHVFNVLDQNELLKYLLEILICHHLIENPLSPAVLFTERRTKVDKLASLMCSENFPHYLFVPKGKRLLGKCLPSLNLHQTKQILGYFMQYLYIVCKNNISLDDIYSQISYAIDTQKFTDLVQIAEQFVKLYSRQSNQIYKIIFTNKFGLTYLLKFVSKSELINQDDFDNEVKAIWASFINMFLNGLGQIEDDKSSYKWSIYEMCPLNFNSVLNNFAINIDLWKKNDAKLKQLFNQMTDDS
;
A
#
# COMPACT_ATOMS: atom_id res chain seq x y z
N GLU A 1 -55.55 33.83 -13.81
CA GLU A 1 -55.79 32.43 -14.21
C GLU A 1 -54.48 31.75 -14.56
N LYS A 2 -53.58 31.70 -13.58
CA LYS A 2 -52.23 31.16 -13.67
C LYS A 2 -52.14 29.98 -12.70
N HIS A 3 -51.42 28.94 -13.11
CA HIS A 3 -50.91 27.83 -12.29
C HIS A 3 -51.94 26.87 -11.69
N LEU A 4 -52.48 25.94 -12.49
CA LEU A 4 -53.13 24.73 -11.94
C LEU A 4 -53.18 23.57 -12.96
N HIS A 5 -52.09 23.30 -13.68
CA HIS A 5 -51.98 22.09 -14.50
C HIS A 5 -50.54 21.61 -14.64
N VAL A 6 -49.92 21.19 -13.53
CA VAL A 6 -48.79 20.24 -13.57
C VAL A 6 -48.81 19.39 -12.30
N PHE A 7 -49.80 18.52 -12.15
CA PHE A 7 -49.72 17.38 -11.23
C PHE A 7 -50.29 16.16 -11.96
N ASN A 8 -49.45 15.58 -12.81
CA ASN A 8 -49.69 14.24 -13.33
C ASN A 8 -48.66 13.30 -12.72
N VAL A 9 -49.19 12.46 -11.82
CA VAL A 9 -48.82 11.06 -11.61
C VAL A 9 -47.32 10.81 -11.37
N LEU A 10 -46.89 11.08 -10.13
CA LEU A 10 -45.92 10.17 -9.51
C LEU A 10 -46.60 8.79 -9.49
N ASP A 11 -45.96 7.79 -10.10
CA ASP A 11 -46.36 6.39 -10.02
C ASP A 11 -46.68 6.07 -8.55
N GLN A 12 -47.81 5.42 -8.28
CA GLN A 12 -48.20 5.09 -6.89
C GLN A 12 -47.08 4.35 -6.16
N ASN A 13 -46.25 3.58 -6.90
CA ASN A 13 -45.05 2.94 -6.38
C ASN A 13 -43.93 3.93 -6.00
N GLU A 14 -43.72 5.00 -6.75
CA GLU A 14 -42.75 6.05 -6.38
C GLU A 14 -43.23 6.85 -5.18
N LEU A 15 -44.53 7.15 -5.12
CA LEU A 15 -45.13 7.87 -4.00
C LEU A 15 -45.07 7.01 -2.71
N LEU A 16 -45.31 5.70 -2.83
CA LEU A 16 -45.13 4.75 -1.72
C LEU A 16 -43.67 4.67 -1.29
N LYS A 17 -42.73 4.67 -2.24
CA LYS A 17 -41.28 4.64 -1.96
C LYS A 17 -40.83 5.91 -1.24
N TYR A 18 -41.29 7.08 -1.67
CA TYR A 18 -41.03 8.35 -0.99
C TYR A 18 -41.65 8.39 0.40
N LEU A 19 -42.88 7.90 0.58
CA LEU A 19 -43.51 7.79 1.89
C LEU A 19 -42.76 6.80 2.79
N LEU A 20 -42.24 5.70 2.25
CA LEU A 20 -41.42 4.74 2.98
C LEU A 20 -40.08 5.35 3.41
N GLU A 21 -39.41 6.09 2.51
CA GLU A 21 -38.18 6.82 2.81
C GLU A 21 -38.41 7.89 3.87
N ILE A 22 -39.52 8.63 3.81
CA ILE A 22 -39.91 9.62 4.82
C ILE A 22 -40.23 8.93 6.16
N LEU A 23 -40.93 7.80 6.17
CA LEU A 23 -41.24 7.02 7.38
C LEU A 23 -39.98 6.42 8.00
N ILE A 24 -39.04 5.91 7.20
CA ILE A 24 -37.73 5.44 7.66
C ILE A 24 -36.94 6.60 8.26
N CYS A 25 -36.91 7.76 7.58
CA CYS A 25 -36.28 8.96 8.12
C CYS A 25 -36.93 9.44 9.42
N HIS A 26 -38.26 9.47 9.51
CA HIS A 26 -38.97 9.84 10.74
C HIS A 26 -38.73 8.84 11.87
N HIS A 27 -38.72 7.54 11.59
CA HIS A 27 -38.44 6.51 12.59
C HIS A 27 -36.98 6.56 13.09
N LEU A 28 -36.03 6.92 12.22
CA LEU A 28 -34.63 7.17 12.59
C LEU A 28 -34.44 8.46 13.40
N ILE A 29 -35.34 9.44 13.25
CA ILE A 29 -35.35 10.68 14.03
C ILE A 29 -35.97 10.46 15.42
N GLU A 30 -37.03 9.65 15.51
CA GLU A 30 -37.73 9.36 16.77
C GLU A 30 -37.04 8.26 17.61
N ASN A 31 -36.33 7.34 16.96
CA ASN A 31 -35.46 6.35 17.60
C ASN A 31 -34.07 6.45 16.97
N PRO A 32 -33.20 7.36 17.44
CA PRO A 32 -31.83 7.42 16.94
C PRO A 32 -31.21 6.03 17.15
N LEU A 33 -30.79 5.40 16.04
CA LEU A 33 -30.05 4.14 16.09
C LEU A 33 -28.95 4.32 17.12
N SER A 34 -28.91 3.43 18.11
CA SER A 34 -27.89 3.53 19.15
C SER A 34 -26.52 3.58 18.46
N PRO A 35 -25.56 4.36 18.99
CA PRO A 35 -24.23 4.45 18.40
C PRO A 35 -23.64 3.06 18.07
N ALA A 36 -23.91 2.06 18.90
CA ALA A 36 -23.53 0.66 18.68
C ALA A 36 -24.06 0.07 17.36
N VAL A 37 -25.32 0.34 16.99
CA VAL A 37 -25.89 -0.14 15.72
C VAL A 37 -25.22 0.54 14.52
N LEU A 38 -24.99 1.87 14.59
CA LEU A 38 -24.31 2.61 13.53
C LEU A 38 -22.84 2.16 13.36
N PHE A 39 -22.14 1.90 14.46
CA PHE A 39 -20.79 1.34 14.42
C PHE A 39 -20.78 -0.06 13.79
N THR A 40 -21.75 -0.91 14.15
CA THR A 40 -21.88 -2.27 13.61
C THR A 40 -22.14 -2.22 12.11
N GLU A 41 -23.10 -1.41 11.67
CA GLU A 41 -23.42 -1.25 10.26
C GLU A 41 -22.23 -0.72 9.45
N ARG A 42 -21.54 0.30 9.97
CA ARG A 42 -20.29 0.81 9.36
C ARG A 42 -19.25 -0.30 9.24
N ARG A 43 -19.02 -1.07 10.31
CA ARG A 43 -18.03 -2.14 10.32
C ARG A 43 -18.37 -3.22 9.29
N THR A 44 -19.63 -3.67 9.24
CA THR A 44 -20.10 -4.65 8.24
C THR A 44 -19.89 -4.15 6.81
N LYS A 45 -20.18 -2.88 6.52
CA LYS A 45 -19.96 -2.30 5.18
C LYS A 45 -18.47 -2.23 4.83
N VAL A 46 -17.62 -1.84 5.77
CA VAL A 46 -16.16 -1.84 5.59
C VAL A 46 -15.63 -3.25 5.35
N ASP A 47 -16.10 -4.24 6.10
CA ASP A 47 -15.68 -5.65 5.95
C ASP A 47 -16.10 -6.23 4.59
N LYS A 48 -17.31 -5.92 4.13
CA LYS A 48 -17.77 -6.29 2.78
C LYS A 48 -16.95 -5.61 1.68
N LEU A 49 -16.58 -4.35 1.87
CA LEU A 49 -15.73 -3.64 0.92
C LEU A 49 -14.32 -4.23 0.89
N ALA A 50 -13.78 -4.56 2.06
CA ALA A 50 -12.48 -5.21 2.19
C ALA A 50 -12.48 -6.58 1.52
N SER A 51 -13.51 -7.42 1.68
CA SER A 51 -13.55 -8.74 1.04
C SER A 51 -13.60 -8.66 -0.50
N LEU A 52 -14.21 -7.62 -1.06
CA LEU A 52 -14.23 -7.39 -2.50
C LEU A 52 -12.86 -6.93 -3.03
N MET A 53 -12.16 -6.06 -2.28
CA MET A 53 -10.84 -5.54 -2.67
C MET A 53 -9.73 -6.55 -2.40
N CYS A 54 -9.79 -7.29 -1.29
CA CYS A 54 -8.87 -8.35 -0.92
C CYS A 54 -9.22 -9.67 -1.61
N SER A 55 -9.37 -9.63 -2.93
CA SER A 55 -9.68 -10.79 -3.76
C SER A 55 -8.67 -10.93 -4.90
N GLU A 56 -8.74 -12.04 -5.63
CA GLU A 56 -7.92 -12.28 -6.81
C GLU A 56 -8.08 -11.19 -7.89
N ASN A 57 -9.18 -10.42 -7.81
CA ASN A 57 -9.43 -9.29 -8.69
C ASN A 57 -8.67 -8.01 -8.31
N PHE A 58 -7.82 -8.03 -7.27
CA PHE A 58 -7.05 -6.86 -6.82
C PHE A 58 -6.38 -6.09 -7.97
N PRO A 59 -5.67 -6.74 -8.93
CA PRO A 59 -5.03 -6.03 -10.04
C PRO A 59 -6.01 -5.24 -10.91
N HIS A 60 -7.23 -5.75 -11.12
CA HIS A 60 -8.23 -5.08 -11.96
C HIS A 60 -8.62 -3.71 -11.41
N TYR A 61 -8.66 -3.54 -10.08
CA TYR A 61 -8.92 -2.24 -9.48
C TYR A 61 -7.79 -1.23 -9.74
N LEU A 62 -6.55 -1.70 -9.90
CA LEU A 62 -5.40 -0.83 -10.16
C LEU A 62 -5.39 -0.29 -11.60
N PHE A 63 -5.93 -1.04 -12.56
CA PHE A 63 -6.05 -0.60 -13.95
C PHE A 63 -7.13 0.47 -14.16
N VAL A 64 -8.09 0.60 -13.23
CA VAL A 64 -9.18 1.56 -13.35
C VAL A 64 -8.91 2.77 -12.46
N PRO A 65 -8.91 4.02 -12.99
CA PRO A 65 -8.67 5.22 -12.19
C PRO A 65 -9.60 5.36 -10.98
N LYS A 66 -10.89 5.03 -11.14
CA LYS A 66 -11.86 5.00 -10.04
C LYS A 66 -11.55 3.92 -8.99
N GLY A 67 -11.05 2.77 -9.42
CA GLY A 67 -10.65 1.67 -8.53
C GLY A 67 -9.48 2.06 -7.63
N LYS A 68 -8.43 2.68 -8.21
CA LYS A 68 -7.31 3.23 -7.44
C LYS A 68 -7.75 4.26 -6.40
N ARG A 69 -8.54 5.25 -6.80
CA ARG A 69 -9.04 6.29 -5.89
C ARG A 69 -9.93 5.71 -4.80
N LEU A 70 -10.76 4.71 -5.12
CA LEU A 70 -11.54 4.00 -4.13
C LEU A 70 -10.62 3.31 -3.12
N LEU A 71 -9.62 2.56 -3.58
CA LEU A 71 -8.64 1.90 -2.72
C LEU A 71 -7.97 2.90 -1.77
N GLY A 72 -7.48 4.03 -2.27
CA GLY A 72 -6.87 5.08 -1.44
C GLY A 72 -7.82 5.64 -0.38
N LYS A 73 -9.11 5.80 -0.69
CA LYS A 73 -10.13 6.24 0.29
C LYS A 73 -10.49 5.17 1.31
N CYS A 74 -10.40 3.89 0.94
CA CYS A 74 -10.80 2.80 1.81
C CYS A 74 -9.69 2.38 2.78
N LEU A 75 -8.44 2.46 2.35
CA LEU A 75 -7.28 2.00 3.11
C LEU A 75 -7.23 2.54 4.56
N PRO A 76 -7.54 3.81 4.85
CA PRO A 76 -7.58 4.33 6.23
C PRO A 76 -8.70 3.75 7.10
N SER A 77 -9.74 3.15 6.51
CA SER A 77 -10.87 2.55 7.23
C SER A 77 -10.69 1.06 7.51
N LEU A 78 -9.69 0.42 6.88
CA LEU A 78 -9.42 -1.00 7.05
C LEU A 78 -8.79 -1.29 8.42
N ASN A 79 -9.07 -2.48 8.96
CA ASN A 79 -8.33 -2.95 10.14
C ASN A 79 -6.91 -3.40 9.72
N LEU A 80 -6.03 -3.63 10.71
CA LEU A 80 -4.64 -4.02 10.45
C LEU A 80 -4.51 -5.27 9.57
N HIS A 81 -5.34 -6.29 9.81
CA HIS A 81 -5.33 -7.53 9.01
C HIS A 81 -5.70 -7.28 7.54
N GLN A 82 -6.74 -6.50 7.28
CA GLN A 82 -7.19 -6.12 5.94
C GLN A 82 -6.13 -5.26 5.24
N THR A 83 -5.54 -4.30 5.95
CA THR A 83 -4.46 -3.46 5.44
C THR A 83 -3.24 -4.30 5.05
N LYS A 84 -2.84 -5.25 5.90
CA LYS A 84 -1.78 -6.22 5.61
C LYS A 84 -2.05 -7.00 4.32
N GLN A 85 -3.28 -7.48 4.13
CA GLN A 85 -3.65 -8.20 2.89
C GLN A 85 -3.48 -7.32 1.65
N ILE A 86 -3.95 -6.06 1.69
CA ILE A 86 -3.78 -5.10 0.58
C ILE A 86 -2.30 -4.82 0.30
N LEU A 87 -1.48 -4.60 1.32
CA LEU A 87 -0.03 -4.41 1.16
C LEU A 87 0.65 -5.68 0.60
N GLY A 88 0.20 -6.86 1.04
CA GLY A 88 0.57 -8.15 0.46
C GLY A 88 0.28 -8.20 -1.04
N TYR A 89 -0.92 -7.82 -1.47
CA TYR A 89 -1.26 -7.79 -2.89
C TYR A 89 -0.43 -6.78 -3.69
N PHE A 90 -0.12 -5.60 -3.15
CA PHE A 90 0.82 -4.69 -3.80
C PHE A 90 2.20 -5.34 -3.99
N MET A 91 2.68 -6.11 -3.00
CA MET A 91 3.95 -6.83 -3.10
C MET A 91 3.88 -7.97 -4.13
N GLN A 92 2.81 -8.75 -4.11
CA GLN A 92 2.56 -9.86 -5.03
C GLN A 92 2.48 -9.39 -6.49
N TYR A 93 1.74 -8.31 -6.74
CA TYR A 93 1.51 -7.77 -8.08
C TYR A 93 2.46 -6.63 -8.47
N LEU A 94 3.55 -6.44 -7.70
CA LEU A 94 4.49 -5.33 -7.89
C LEU A 94 5.03 -5.26 -9.32
N TYR A 95 5.44 -6.40 -9.89
CA TYR A 95 5.89 -6.46 -11.28
C TYR A 95 4.81 -6.02 -12.28
N ILE A 96 3.55 -6.41 -12.09
CA ILE A 96 2.44 -6.01 -12.98
C ILE A 96 2.22 -4.50 -12.91
N VAL A 97 2.23 -3.93 -11.70
CA VAL A 97 2.13 -2.48 -11.47
C VAL A 97 3.27 -1.75 -12.19
N CYS A 98 4.50 -2.23 -12.03
CA CYS A 98 5.68 -1.60 -12.62
C CYS A 98 5.73 -1.74 -14.14
N LYS A 99 5.52 -2.95 -14.67
CA LYS A 99 5.55 -3.25 -16.11
C LYS A 99 4.52 -2.43 -16.89
N ASN A 100 3.34 -2.23 -16.33
CA ASN A 100 2.27 -1.47 -16.97
C ASN A 100 2.29 0.03 -16.60
N ASN A 101 3.30 0.50 -15.87
CA ASN A 101 3.43 1.88 -15.39
C ASN A 101 2.13 2.41 -14.76
N ILE A 102 1.48 1.59 -13.92
CA ILE A 102 0.26 2.01 -13.23
C ILE A 102 0.64 3.10 -12.23
N SER A 103 0.24 4.34 -12.50
CA SER A 103 0.46 5.46 -11.56
C SER A 103 -0.42 5.29 -10.31
N LEU A 104 0.23 5.34 -9.15
CA LEU A 104 -0.37 5.29 -7.82
C LEU A 104 -0.07 6.55 -7.00
N ASP A 105 0.35 7.63 -7.66
CA ASP A 105 0.75 8.91 -7.07
C ASP A 105 -0.31 9.44 -6.09
N ASP A 106 -1.57 9.49 -6.54
CA ASP A 106 -2.71 10.01 -5.77
C ASP A 106 -3.00 9.23 -4.46
N ILE A 107 -2.53 7.98 -4.38
CA ILE A 107 -2.85 7.09 -3.24
C ILE A 107 -1.62 6.65 -2.45
N TYR A 108 -0.43 7.07 -2.87
CA TYR A 108 0.81 6.61 -2.25
C TYR A 108 0.91 7.06 -0.79
N SER A 109 0.45 8.26 -0.45
CA SER A 109 0.46 8.73 0.95
C SER A 109 -0.32 7.80 1.90
N GLN A 110 -1.44 7.23 1.45
CA GLN A 110 -2.23 6.29 2.22
C GLN A 110 -1.56 4.91 2.29
N ILE A 111 -0.88 4.50 1.22
CA ILE A 111 -0.08 3.26 1.21
C ILE A 111 1.11 3.39 2.17
N SER A 112 1.81 4.51 2.14
CA SER A 112 2.94 4.82 3.04
C SER A 112 2.51 4.78 4.50
N TYR A 113 1.42 5.50 4.84
CA TYR A 113 0.83 5.45 6.17
C TYR A 113 0.39 4.04 6.58
N ALA A 114 -0.21 3.28 5.66
CA ALA A 114 -0.59 1.89 5.92
C ALA A 114 0.61 1.02 6.30
N ILE A 115 1.76 1.18 5.63
CA ILE A 115 3.02 0.50 6.00
C ILE A 115 3.49 0.94 7.38
N ASP A 116 3.44 2.25 7.67
CA ASP A 116 3.88 2.80 8.96
C ASP A 116 3.09 2.26 10.16
N THR A 117 1.83 1.91 9.97
CA THR A 117 0.96 1.36 11.02
C THR A 117 1.06 -0.16 11.23
N GLN A 118 1.76 -0.89 10.35
CA GLN A 118 1.88 -2.34 10.49
C GLN A 118 2.90 -2.72 11.56
N LYS A 119 2.66 -3.85 12.22
CA LYS A 119 3.67 -4.50 13.07
C LYS A 119 4.81 -5.01 12.20
N PHE A 120 6.03 -5.02 12.75
CA PHE A 120 7.20 -5.49 12.02
C PHE A 120 7.03 -6.93 11.51
N THR A 121 6.48 -7.84 12.32
CA THR A 121 6.19 -9.23 11.89
C THR A 121 5.24 -9.32 10.70
N ASP A 122 4.24 -8.43 10.62
CA ASP A 122 3.33 -8.38 9.48
C ASP A 122 4.05 -7.89 8.21
N LEU A 123 4.96 -6.91 8.35
CA LEU A 123 5.82 -6.46 7.26
C LEU A 123 6.77 -7.58 6.79
N VAL A 124 7.34 -8.36 7.72
CA VAL A 124 8.18 -9.51 7.36
C VAL A 124 7.39 -10.53 6.54
N GLN A 125 6.15 -10.85 6.92
CA GLN A 125 5.31 -11.77 6.15
C GLN A 125 4.95 -11.22 4.76
N ILE A 126 4.75 -9.91 4.62
CA ILE A 126 4.56 -9.29 3.30
C ILE A 126 5.85 -9.38 2.47
N ALA A 127 7.00 -9.05 3.06
CA ALA A 127 8.31 -9.12 2.42
C ALA A 127 8.69 -10.55 2.01
N GLU A 128 8.27 -11.56 2.77
CA GLU A 128 8.46 -12.97 2.43
C GLU A 128 7.82 -13.32 1.08
N GLN A 129 6.69 -12.71 0.73
CA GLN A 129 6.05 -12.91 -0.58
C GLN A 129 6.95 -12.42 -1.71
N PHE A 130 7.61 -11.27 -1.51
CA PHE A 130 8.61 -10.78 -2.46
C PHE A 130 9.75 -11.78 -2.63
N VAL A 131 10.27 -12.31 -1.52
CA VAL A 131 11.35 -13.30 -1.54
C VAL A 131 10.94 -14.55 -2.31
N LYS A 132 9.76 -15.10 -2.00
CA LYS A 132 9.21 -16.30 -2.64
C LYS A 132 9.00 -16.11 -4.15
N LEU A 133 8.43 -14.97 -4.56
CA LEU A 133 8.10 -14.70 -5.96
C LEU A 133 9.32 -14.36 -6.81
N TYR A 134 10.26 -13.59 -6.27
CA TYR A 134 11.33 -12.96 -7.05
C TYR A 134 12.72 -13.60 -6.90
N SER A 135 12.90 -14.55 -5.97
CA SER A 135 14.22 -15.17 -5.69
C SER A 135 14.87 -15.87 -6.89
N ARG A 136 14.07 -16.39 -7.82
CA ARG A 136 14.53 -17.13 -9.01
C ARG A 136 14.24 -16.42 -10.32
N GLN A 137 13.88 -15.14 -10.26
CA GLN A 137 13.44 -14.38 -11.43
C GLN A 137 14.63 -13.78 -12.19
N SER A 138 14.40 -13.45 -13.46
CA SER A 138 15.43 -12.87 -14.32
C SER A 138 15.79 -11.44 -13.90
N ASN A 139 17.02 -11.02 -14.22
CA ASN A 139 17.51 -9.65 -13.98
C ASN A 139 16.59 -8.58 -14.60
N GLN A 140 15.88 -8.91 -15.68
CA GLN A 140 14.93 -8.01 -16.33
C GLN A 140 13.75 -7.65 -15.43
N ILE A 141 13.25 -8.57 -14.62
CA ILE A 141 12.15 -8.31 -13.68
C ILE A 141 12.59 -7.31 -12.60
N TYR A 142 13.79 -7.50 -12.05
CA TYR A 142 14.39 -6.54 -11.12
C TYR A 142 14.57 -5.17 -11.76
N LYS A 143 15.11 -5.08 -12.97
CA LYS A 143 15.27 -3.81 -13.68
C LYS A 143 13.92 -3.08 -13.81
N ILE A 144 12.85 -3.79 -14.17
CA ILE A 144 11.50 -3.20 -14.29
C ILE A 144 10.97 -2.67 -12.95
N ILE A 145 11.13 -3.43 -11.86
CA ILE A 145 10.62 -3.02 -10.54
C ILE A 145 11.41 -1.83 -10.00
N PHE A 146 12.73 -1.87 -10.09
CA PHE A 146 13.61 -0.90 -9.44
C PHE A 146 13.79 0.40 -10.23
N THR A 147 13.47 0.42 -11.53
CA THR A 147 13.41 1.66 -12.32
C THR A 147 12.04 2.33 -12.25
N ASN A 148 11.02 1.63 -11.74
CA ASN A 148 9.69 2.20 -11.56
C ASN A 148 9.60 2.97 -10.24
N LYS A 149 9.05 4.20 -10.30
CA LYS A 149 8.91 5.10 -9.15
C LYS A 149 8.17 4.45 -7.97
N PHE A 150 7.03 3.82 -8.23
CA PHE A 150 6.26 3.12 -7.19
C PHE A 150 7.02 1.90 -6.68
N GLY A 151 7.52 1.06 -7.60
CA GLY A 151 8.24 -0.15 -7.25
C GLY A 151 9.39 0.12 -6.29
N LEU A 152 10.27 1.05 -6.66
CA LEU A 152 11.42 1.44 -5.84
C LEU A 152 10.99 2.06 -4.51
N THR A 153 10.10 3.06 -4.52
CA THR A 153 9.70 3.73 -3.26
C THR A 153 9.00 2.77 -2.30
N TYR A 154 8.17 1.86 -2.82
CA TYR A 154 7.50 0.85 -2.01
C TYR A 154 8.51 -0.06 -1.31
N LEU A 155 9.51 -0.57 -2.03
CA LEU A 155 10.55 -1.41 -1.44
C LEU A 155 11.46 -0.65 -0.47
N LEU A 156 11.81 0.60 -0.79
CA LEU A 156 12.59 1.48 0.12
C LEU A 156 11.86 1.69 1.45
N LYS A 157 10.55 1.93 1.39
CA LYS A 157 9.72 2.08 2.58
C LYS A 157 9.77 0.83 3.44
N PHE A 158 9.71 -0.37 2.87
CA PHE A 158 9.91 -1.60 3.63
C PHE A 158 11.30 -1.65 4.27
N VAL A 159 12.37 -1.41 3.49
CA VAL A 159 13.75 -1.44 4.02
C VAL A 159 13.94 -0.43 5.18
N SER A 160 13.34 0.76 5.13
CA SER A 160 13.40 1.73 6.24
C SER A 160 12.84 1.20 7.56
N LYS A 161 11.88 0.25 7.51
CA LYS A 161 11.29 -0.36 8.71
C LYS A 161 12.19 -1.34 9.44
N SER A 162 13.40 -1.57 8.91
CA SER A 162 14.43 -2.35 9.60
C SER A 162 14.82 -1.78 10.96
N GLU A 163 14.57 -0.50 11.23
CA GLU A 163 14.83 0.11 12.55
C GLU A 163 13.91 -0.41 13.67
N LEU A 164 12.71 -0.91 13.31
CA LEU A 164 11.74 -1.43 14.26
C LEU A 164 12.22 -2.73 14.93
N ILE A 165 13.24 -3.39 14.38
CA ILE A 165 13.81 -4.61 14.96
C ILE A 165 14.37 -4.40 16.36
N ASN A 166 14.79 -3.18 16.71
CA ASN A 166 15.34 -2.88 18.03
C ASN A 166 14.24 -2.67 19.08
N GLN A 167 12.97 -2.67 18.69
CA GLN A 167 11.85 -2.42 19.60
C GLN A 167 11.37 -3.70 20.28
N ASP A 168 11.52 -4.86 19.64
CA ASP A 168 11.10 -6.15 20.19
C ASP A 168 12.13 -7.26 19.95
N ASP A 169 12.15 -8.28 20.81
CA ASP A 169 12.93 -9.50 20.62
C ASP A 169 12.23 -10.42 19.60
N PHE A 170 12.54 -10.22 18.32
CA PHE A 170 12.08 -11.10 17.25
C PHE A 170 12.93 -12.38 17.15
N ASP A 171 12.28 -13.48 16.81
CA ASP A 171 12.96 -14.76 16.58
C ASP A 171 13.95 -14.70 15.39
N ASN A 172 14.85 -15.68 15.34
CA ASN A 172 15.88 -15.77 14.30
C ASN A 172 15.28 -16.02 12.91
N GLU A 173 14.07 -16.60 12.83
CA GLU A 173 13.40 -16.89 11.56
C GLU A 173 12.90 -15.61 10.88
N VAL A 174 12.21 -14.75 11.65
CA VAL A 174 11.78 -13.42 11.20
C VAL A 174 12.98 -12.59 10.74
N LYS A 175 14.08 -12.61 11.50
CA LYS A 175 15.32 -11.92 11.11
C LYS A 175 15.93 -12.50 9.83
N ALA A 176 15.91 -13.82 9.64
CA ALA A 176 16.43 -14.47 8.44
C ALA A 176 15.60 -14.17 7.18
N ILE A 177 14.27 -14.13 7.29
CA ILE A 177 13.37 -13.75 6.19
C ILE A 177 13.62 -12.29 5.80
N TRP A 178 13.70 -11.39 6.78
CA TRP A 178 13.95 -9.98 6.53
C TRP A 178 15.33 -9.73 5.91
N ALA A 179 16.36 -10.43 6.40
CA ALA A 179 17.70 -10.38 5.82
C ALA A 179 17.70 -10.86 4.35
N SER A 180 16.94 -11.93 4.05
CA SER A 180 16.77 -12.43 2.68
C SER A 180 16.11 -11.39 1.77
N PHE A 181 15.07 -10.71 2.27
CA PHE A 181 14.44 -9.60 1.57
C PHE A 181 15.42 -8.45 1.28
N ILE A 182 16.20 -8.00 2.28
CA ILE A 182 17.20 -6.94 2.09
C ILE A 182 18.26 -7.37 1.08
N ASN A 183 18.77 -8.60 1.16
CA ASN A 183 19.76 -9.11 0.21
C ASN A 183 19.20 -9.15 -1.23
N MET A 184 17.93 -9.52 -1.41
CA MET A 184 17.28 -9.44 -2.72
C MET A 184 17.07 -8.00 -3.19
N PHE A 185 16.77 -7.09 -2.26
CA PHE A 185 16.69 -5.66 -2.56
C PHE A 185 18.03 -5.12 -3.09
N LEU A 186 19.14 -5.45 -2.42
CA LEU A 186 20.49 -5.09 -2.83
C LEU A 186 20.87 -5.69 -4.18
N ASN A 187 20.49 -6.95 -4.42
CA ASN A 187 20.69 -7.59 -5.72
C ASN A 187 19.95 -6.86 -6.84
N GLY A 188 18.70 -6.45 -6.58
CA GLY A 188 17.87 -5.67 -7.50
C GLY A 188 18.48 -4.30 -7.82
N LEU A 189 18.94 -3.56 -6.81
CA LEU A 189 19.68 -2.30 -6.99
C LEU A 189 20.95 -2.49 -7.83
N GLY A 190 21.62 -3.62 -7.65
CA GLY A 190 22.82 -3.98 -8.40
C GLY A 190 22.58 -4.27 -9.89
N GLN A 191 21.32 -4.48 -10.31
CA GLN A 191 20.96 -4.68 -11.73
C GLN A 191 20.71 -3.35 -12.48
N ILE A 192 20.64 -2.23 -11.76
CA ILE A 192 20.44 -0.92 -12.37
C ILE A 192 21.80 -0.44 -12.86
N GLU A 193 21.93 -0.25 -14.17
CA GLU A 193 23.16 0.27 -14.78
C GLU A 193 23.43 1.68 -14.28
N ASP A 194 24.69 1.95 -13.93
CA ASP A 194 25.15 3.28 -13.55
C ASP A 194 25.35 4.11 -14.83
N ASP A 195 24.27 4.53 -15.48
CA ASP A 195 24.37 5.49 -16.57
C ASP A 195 24.87 6.82 -15.97
N LYS A 196 26.11 7.17 -16.34
CA LYS A 196 26.99 8.17 -15.70
C LYS A 196 26.53 9.64 -15.78
N SER A 197 25.26 9.91 -16.04
CA SER A 197 24.75 11.29 -16.11
C SER A 197 23.32 11.40 -15.62
N SER A 198 23.16 11.90 -14.39
CA SER A 198 21.92 12.50 -13.86
C SER A 198 20.71 11.59 -13.59
N TYR A 199 20.91 10.34 -13.13
CA TYR A 199 19.77 9.60 -12.58
C TYR A 199 19.34 10.21 -11.25
N LYS A 200 18.43 11.20 -11.29
CA LYS A 200 17.66 11.61 -10.11
C LYS A 200 16.65 10.50 -9.89
N TRP A 201 16.87 9.69 -8.85
CA TRP A 201 15.94 8.62 -8.46
C TRP A 201 14.53 9.19 -8.37
N SER A 202 13.63 8.66 -9.20
CA SER A 202 12.22 9.03 -9.13
C SER A 202 11.61 8.21 -8.00
N ILE A 203 11.43 8.84 -6.84
CA ILE A 203 10.77 8.26 -5.67
C ILE A 203 9.65 9.19 -5.18
N TYR A 204 8.65 8.65 -4.47
CA TYR A 204 7.55 9.45 -3.94
C TYR A 204 7.91 10.19 -2.66
N GLU A 205 8.67 9.56 -1.78
CA GLU A 205 9.07 10.12 -0.49
C GLU A 205 10.47 9.63 -0.12
N MET A 206 11.15 10.44 0.69
CA MET A 206 12.39 10.01 1.33
C MET A 206 12.05 9.09 2.49
N CYS A 207 12.70 7.94 2.53
CA CYS A 207 12.60 7.00 3.65
C CYS A 207 13.96 7.06 4.36
N PRO A 208 14.07 7.55 5.61
CA PRO A 208 15.34 7.50 6.32
C PRO A 208 15.70 6.05 6.67
N LEU A 209 16.99 5.73 6.76
CA LEU A 209 17.45 4.40 7.17
C LEU A 209 18.67 4.51 8.08
N ASN A 210 18.61 3.83 9.22
CA ASN A 210 19.78 3.63 10.07
C ASN A 210 20.61 2.44 9.57
N PHE A 211 21.61 2.72 8.75
CA PHE A 211 22.52 1.73 8.15
C PHE A 211 23.16 0.79 9.18
N ASN A 212 23.57 1.33 10.33
CA ASN A 212 24.19 0.53 11.40
C ASN A 212 23.19 -0.44 12.03
N SER A 213 21.95 0.02 12.25
CA SER A 213 20.89 -0.85 12.76
C SER A 213 20.64 -2.03 11.83
N VAL A 214 20.67 -1.81 10.51
CA VAL A 214 20.47 -2.89 9.54
C VAL A 214 21.61 -3.90 9.61
N LEU A 215 22.85 -3.42 9.50
CA LEU A 215 24.05 -4.27 9.42
C LEU A 215 24.30 -5.05 10.71
N ASN A 216 23.96 -4.48 11.87
CA ASN A 216 24.19 -5.14 13.17
C ASN A 216 23.12 -6.18 13.51
N ASN A 217 21.90 -6.03 12.99
CA ASN A 217 20.77 -6.89 13.38
C ASN A 217 20.42 -7.98 12.36
N PHE A 218 20.88 -7.85 11.11
CA PHE A 218 20.52 -8.77 10.03
C PHE A 218 21.76 -9.36 9.36
N ALA A 219 21.66 -10.63 8.96
CA ALA A 219 22.70 -11.31 8.19
C ALA A 219 22.73 -10.82 6.72
N ILE A 220 23.21 -9.59 6.54
CA ILE A 220 23.30 -8.94 5.23
C ILE A 220 24.60 -9.35 4.53
N ASN A 221 24.53 -9.58 3.23
CA ASN A 221 25.71 -9.79 2.40
C ASN A 221 26.48 -8.46 2.27
N ILE A 222 27.61 -8.39 2.98
CA ILE A 222 28.45 -7.20 3.08
C ILE A 222 29.01 -6.78 1.72
N ASP A 223 29.32 -7.71 0.83
CA ASP A 223 29.86 -7.41 -0.50
C ASP A 223 28.80 -6.76 -1.39
N LEU A 224 27.57 -7.27 -1.35
CA LEU A 224 26.42 -6.65 -2.03
C LEU A 224 26.09 -5.27 -1.45
N TRP A 225 26.19 -5.11 -0.13
CA TRP A 225 26.00 -3.83 0.52
C TRP A 225 27.02 -2.80 0.04
N LYS A 226 28.32 -3.14 0.11
CA LYS A 226 29.41 -2.27 -0.35
C LYS A 226 29.27 -1.91 -1.83
N LYS A 227 28.88 -2.87 -2.67
CA LYS A 227 28.63 -2.64 -4.10
C LYS A 227 27.54 -1.58 -4.34
N ASN A 228 26.55 -1.49 -3.46
CA ASN A 228 25.42 -0.58 -3.57
C ASN A 228 25.51 0.65 -2.65
N ASP A 229 26.60 0.85 -1.90
CA ASP A 229 26.70 1.86 -0.84
C ASP A 229 26.38 3.29 -1.34
N ALA A 230 26.93 3.67 -2.49
CA ALA A 230 26.65 4.97 -3.10
C ALA A 230 25.17 5.15 -3.45
N LYS A 231 24.53 4.12 -4.04
CA LYS A 231 23.10 4.13 -4.39
C LYS A 231 22.24 4.23 -3.13
N LEU A 232 22.56 3.43 -2.10
CA LEU A 232 21.83 3.45 -0.84
C LEU A 232 21.92 4.82 -0.17
N LYS A 233 23.10 5.45 -0.11
CA LYS A 233 23.26 6.81 0.42
C LYS A 233 22.43 7.82 -0.36
N GLN A 234 22.41 7.74 -1.70
CA GLN A 234 21.56 8.63 -2.51
C GLN A 234 20.05 8.40 -2.29
N LEU A 235 19.63 7.15 -2.04
CA LEU A 235 18.22 6.79 -1.89
C LEU A 235 17.66 7.10 -0.49
N PHE A 236 18.48 6.93 0.55
CA PHE A 236 18.06 7.08 1.96
C PHE A 236 18.56 8.39 2.60
N ASN A 237 19.63 9.00 2.08
CA ASN A 237 20.26 10.21 2.62
C ASN A 237 20.35 11.35 1.60
N GLN A 238 19.35 11.53 0.72
CA GLN A 238 19.20 12.81 0.02
C GLN A 238 18.85 13.90 1.06
N MET A 239 19.84 14.31 1.85
CA MET A 239 19.94 15.69 2.29
C MET A 239 20.06 16.51 1.02
N THR A 240 19.16 17.48 0.91
CA THR A 240 19.26 18.63 0.03
C THR A 240 20.67 19.22 0.13
N ASP A 241 21.52 18.91 -0.84
CA ASP A 241 22.47 19.88 -1.36
C ASP A 241 21.64 20.87 -2.20
N ASP A 242 20.89 21.74 -1.52
CA ASP A 242 20.40 22.99 -2.09
C ASP A 242 20.98 24.11 -1.22
N SER A 243 22.14 24.57 -1.68
CA SER A 243 22.73 25.89 -1.44
C SER A 243 21.78 27.03 -1.82
#